data_AF-A0A077ZI49-F1
#
_entry.id   AF-A0A077ZI49-F1
#
_cell.length_a   1.000
_cell.length_b   1.000
_cell.length_c   1.000
_cell.angle_alpha   90.00
_cell.angle_beta   90.00
_cell.angle_gamma   90.00
#
_symmetry.space_group_name_H-M   'P 1'
#
loop_
_entity.id
_entity.type
_entity.pdbx_description
1 polymer ?
#
loop_
_entity_poly.entity_id
_entity_poly.type
_entity_poly.pdbx_seq_one_letter_code
_entity_poly.pdbx_strand_id
1 'polypeptide(L)'
;MGLLSKVHGELVQSDRAERLIPSNGPSKACPLCRLGLELSFMDVLILRQFMRNDGTVLPQRITGLCNRQQMIVERLVMQAHWSGLFPTLKPNDFDYKEASEGYKKYNRYWKSHTDMYSKKITVKPGSFYYIKRY
;
A
#
# COMPACT_ATOMS: atom_id res chain seq x y z
N MET A 1 -20.16 38.12 21.59
CA MET A 1 -20.93 37.41 20.55
C MET A 1 -20.21 36.11 20.24
N GLY A 2 -20.82 34.96 20.57
CA GLY A 2 -20.18 33.65 20.38
C GLY A 2 -20.02 33.33 18.90
N LEU A 3 -18.81 32.94 18.49
CA LEU A 3 -18.50 32.48 17.14
C LEU A 3 -19.27 31.17 16.86
N LEU A 4 -20.26 31.25 15.96
CA LEU A 4 -21.07 30.12 15.54
C LEU A 4 -20.42 29.50 14.29
N SER A 5 -19.80 28.33 14.45
CA SER A 5 -19.16 27.59 13.35
C SER A 5 -20.16 26.60 12.73
N LYS A 6 -20.47 26.75 11.44
CA LYS A 6 -21.41 25.88 10.72
C LYS A 6 -20.64 24.91 9.82
N VAL A 7 -20.77 23.61 10.08
CA VAL A 7 -20.15 22.53 9.29
C VAL A 7 -21.21 21.89 8.40
N HIS A 8 -20.93 21.72 7.11
CA HIS A 8 -21.77 20.98 6.17
C HIS A 8 -20.92 20.00 5.36
N GLY A 9 -21.55 18.96 4.82
CA GLY A 9 -20.89 17.98 3.96
C GLY A 9 -21.59 17.90 2.62
N GLU A 10 -20.81 17.73 1.56
CA GLU A 10 -21.28 17.58 0.19
C GLU A 10 -20.83 16.22 -0.36
N LEU A 11 -21.74 15.53 -1.05
CA LEU A 11 -21.42 14.28 -1.74
C LEU A 11 -20.84 14.61 -3.11
N VAL A 12 -19.53 14.42 -3.26
CA VAL A 12 -18.81 14.65 -4.53
C VAL A 12 -18.62 13.32 -5.25
N GLN A 13 -18.99 13.26 -6.53
CA GLN A 13 -18.71 12.08 -7.35
C GLN A 13 -17.22 11.97 -7.67
N SER A 14 -16.73 10.74 -7.79
CA SER A 14 -15.33 10.50 -8.14
C SER A 14 -15.10 10.66 -9.64
N ASP A 15 -14.02 11.33 -10.03
CA ASP A 15 -13.54 11.48 -11.42
C ASP A 15 -13.24 10.13 -12.14
N ARG A 16 -13.23 9.03 -11.39
CA ARG A 16 -13.02 7.67 -11.89
C ARG A 16 -14.32 6.93 -12.18
N ALA A 17 -15.49 7.47 -11.84
CA ALA A 17 -16.77 6.76 -11.86
C ALA A 17 -17.04 6.07 -13.21
N GLU A 18 -16.77 6.76 -14.31
CA GLU A 18 -16.97 6.25 -15.68
C GLU A 18 -15.97 5.17 -16.10
N ARG A 19 -14.81 5.10 -15.43
CA ARG A 19 -13.71 4.16 -15.74
C ARG A 19 -13.69 2.96 -14.79
N LEU A 20 -14.68 2.83 -13.92
CA LEU A 20 -14.76 1.71 -12.98
C LEU A 20 -15.10 0.42 -13.73
N ILE A 21 -14.39 -0.65 -13.37
CA ILE A 21 -14.68 -1.98 -13.88
C ILE A 21 -16.04 -2.41 -13.31
N PRO A 22 -16.99 -2.88 -14.15
CA PRO A 22 -18.30 -3.31 -13.67
C PRO A 22 -18.20 -4.34 -12.55
N SER A 23 -18.94 -4.12 -11.47
CA SER A 23 -19.01 -5.07 -10.34
C SER A 23 -19.65 -6.40 -10.75
N ASN A 24 -20.52 -6.38 -11.76
CA ASN A 24 -21.36 -7.51 -12.15
C ASN A 24 -20.59 -8.44 -13.09
N GLY A 25 -19.72 -9.26 -12.52
CA GLY A 25 -19.17 -10.43 -13.20
C GLY A 25 -19.93 -11.72 -12.81
N PRO A 26 -19.73 -12.82 -13.54
CA PRO A 26 -20.34 -14.10 -13.21
C PRO A 26 -19.86 -14.67 -11.86
N SER A 27 -18.71 -14.21 -11.38
CA SER A 27 -18.10 -14.64 -10.12
C SER A 27 -18.32 -13.61 -9.01
N LYS A 28 -18.76 -14.07 -7.83
CA LYS A 28 -18.84 -13.29 -6.59
C LYS A 28 -17.46 -12.98 -5.97
N ALA A 29 -16.37 -13.25 -6.69
CA ALA A 29 -15.02 -12.94 -6.24
C ALA A 29 -14.78 -11.42 -6.15
N CYS A 30 -13.85 -11.05 -5.27
CA CYS A 30 -13.42 -9.67 -5.15
C CYS A 30 -12.79 -9.14 -6.46
N PRO A 31 -12.74 -7.80 -6.67
CA PRO A 31 -12.28 -7.21 -7.92
C PRO A 31 -10.93 -7.75 -8.42
N LEU A 32 -9.93 -7.87 -7.55
CA LEU A 32 -8.61 -8.38 -7.92
C LEU A 32 -8.60 -9.86 -8.26
N CYS A 33 -9.30 -10.69 -7.48
CA CYS A 33 -9.41 -12.13 -7.76
C CYS A 33 -10.11 -12.38 -9.10
N ARG A 34 -11.13 -11.58 -9.43
CA ARG A 34 -11.88 -11.70 -10.69
C ARG A 34 -11.02 -11.40 -11.91
N LEU A 35 -10.10 -10.44 -11.78
CA LEU A 35 -9.17 -10.07 -12.85
C LEU A 35 -7.97 -11.02 -12.95
N GLY A 36 -7.75 -11.89 -11.96
CA GLY A 36 -6.62 -12.82 -11.96
C GLY A 36 -5.25 -12.14 -11.92
N LEU A 37 -5.17 -10.91 -11.39
CA LEU A 37 -3.94 -10.12 -11.38
C LEU A 37 -3.00 -10.57 -10.26
N GLU A 38 -1.73 -10.73 -10.60
CA GLU A 38 -0.62 -10.82 -9.65
C GLU A 38 0.03 -9.45 -9.52
N LEU A 39 -0.08 -8.84 -8.34
CA LEU A 39 0.40 -7.48 -8.10
C LEU A 39 1.81 -7.46 -7.51
N SER A 40 2.60 -6.49 -7.96
CA SER A 40 3.88 -6.09 -7.40
C SER A 40 3.77 -4.74 -6.69
N PHE A 41 4.74 -4.42 -5.82
CA PHE A 41 4.82 -3.10 -5.18
C PHE A 41 5.05 -1.97 -6.19
N MET A 42 5.53 -2.33 -7.40
CA MET A 42 5.74 -1.40 -8.50
C MET A 42 4.46 -1.03 -9.25
N ASP A 43 3.33 -1.71 -9.01
CA ASP A 43 2.05 -1.44 -9.70
C ASP A 43 1.31 -0.25 -9.07
N VAL A 44 2.01 0.89 -9.04
CA VAL A 44 1.62 2.12 -8.33
C VAL A 44 0.22 2.62 -8.74
N LEU A 45 -0.15 2.47 -10.01
CA LEU A 45 -1.45 2.90 -10.54
C LEU A 45 -2.62 2.06 -10.01
N ILE A 46 -2.39 0.78 -9.73
CA ILE A 46 -3.41 -0.11 -9.15
C ILE A 46 -3.45 0.12 -7.64
N LEU A 47 -2.29 0.14 -6.98
CA LEU A 47 -2.21 0.34 -5.52
C LEU A 47 -2.85 1.66 -5.07
N ARG A 48 -2.63 2.76 -5.82
CA ARG A 48 -3.24 4.06 -5.54
C ARG A 48 -4.77 4.02 -5.51
N GLN A 49 -5.41 3.07 -6.22
CA GLN A 49 -6.87 2.95 -6.22
C GLN A 49 -7.41 2.47 -4.87
N PHE A 50 -6.60 1.76 -4.09
CA PHE A 50 -6.95 1.26 -2.76
C PHE A 50 -6.42 2.14 -1.63
N MET A 51 -5.87 3.32 -1.94
CA MET A 51 -5.32 4.26 -0.96
C MET A 51 -6.22 5.48 -0.78
N ARG A 52 -6.15 6.06 0.40
CA ARG A 52 -6.65 7.40 0.72
C ARG A 52 -5.64 8.47 0.29
N ASN A 53 -6.07 9.73 0.38
CA ASN A 53 -5.23 10.88 0.10
C ASN A 53 -4.06 11.06 1.09
N ASP A 54 -4.18 10.49 2.30
CA ASP A 54 -3.13 10.47 3.32
C ASP A 54 -2.12 9.32 3.12
N GLY A 55 -2.23 8.54 2.05
CA GLY A 55 -1.35 7.41 1.78
C GLY A 55 -1.64 6.14 2.58
N THR A 56 -2.68 6.14 3.42
CA THR A 56 -3.14 4.93 4.12
C THR A 56 -4.02 4.07 3.22
N VAL A 57 -4.07 2.76 3.47
CA VAL A 57 -4.93 1.83 2.73
C VAL A 57 -6.39 1.98 3.19
N LEU A 58 -7.31 1.96 2.22
CA LEU A 58 -8.74 1.94 2.48
C LEU A 58 -9.13 0.66 3.26
N PRO A 59 -10.06 0.76 4.22
CA PRO A 59 -10.48 -0.38 5.00
C PRO A 59 -11.23 -1.38 4.12
N GLN A 60 -11.12 -2.66 4.45
CA GLN A 60 -11.65 -3.76 3.63
C GLN A 60 -13.13 -3.61 3.25
N ARG A 61 -13.96 -3.15 4.19
CA ARG A 61 -15.40 -2.93 3.95
C ARG A 61 -15.69 -1.93 2.82
N ILE A 62 -14.73 -1.07 2.49
CA ILE A 62 -14.82 -0.07 1.43
C ILE A 62 -14.16 -0.59 0.14
N THR A 63 -13.03 -1.28 0.24
CA THR A 63 -12.32 -1.81 -0.94
C THR A 63 -13.07 -2.98 -1.59
N GLY A 64 -13.86 -3.73 -0.83
CA GLY A 64 -14.54 -4.95 -1.30
C GLY A 64 -13.58 -6.10 -1.60
N LEU A 65 -12.33 -6.01 -1.14
CA LEU A 65 -11.33 -7.07 -1.30
C LEU A 65 -11.58 -8.24 -0.33
N CYS A 66 -11.27 -9.46 -0.75
CA CYS A 66 -11.22 -10.58 0.19
C CYS A 66 -10.05 -10.42 1.16
N ASN A 67 -10.10 -11.08 2.33
CA ASN A 67 -9.06 -10.96 3.37
C ASN A 67 -7.64 -11.17 2.83
N ARG A 68 -7.48 -12.18 1.95
CA ARG A 68 -6.19 -12.48 1.32
C ARG A 68 -5.68 -11.30 0.50
N GLN A 69 -6.49 -10.77 -0.40
CA GLN A 69 -6.09 -9.67 -1.28
C GLN A 69 -5.89 -8.37 -0.51
N GLN A 70 -6.72 -8.09 0.49
CA GLN A 70 -6.55 -6.94 1.37
C GLN A 70 -5.16 -6.95 2.04
N MET A 71 -4.76 -8.08 2.65
CA MET A 71 -3.43 -8.22 3.27
C MET A 71 -2.29 -8.06 2.26
N ILE A 72 -2.46 -8.58 1.04
CA ILE A 72 -1.44 -8.45 -0.02
C ILE A 72 -1.29 -6.97 -0.40
N VAL A 73 -2.40 -6.27 -0.68
CA VAL A 73 -2.39 -4.84 -1.02
C VAL A 73 -1.76 -4.02 0.09
N GLU A 74 -2.09 -4.26 1.36
CA GLU A 74 -1.48 -3.57 2.50
C GLU A 74 0.05 -3.73 2.56
N ARG A 75 0.54 -4.94 2.31
CA ARG A 75 1.98 -5.22 2.25
C ARG A 75 2.65 -4.54 1.06
N LEU A 76 2.03 -4.60 -0.12
CA LEU A 76 2.56 -3.98 -1.33
C LEU A 76 2.60 -2.46 -1.22
N VAL A 77 1.59 -1.83 -0.62
CA VAL A 77 1.58 -0.38 -0.35
C VAL A 77 2.71 -0.01 0.61
N MET A 78 2.91 -0.78 1.69
CA MET A 78 4.03 -0.54 2.62
C MET A 78 5.40 -0.72 1.95
N GLN A 79 5.54 -1.74 1.10
CA GLN A 79 6.74 -1.94 0.29
C GLN A 79 6.99 -0.76 -0.66
N ALA A 80 5.95 -0.28 -1.34
CA ALA A 80 6.02 0.86 -2.25
C ALA A 80 6.43 2.15 -1.52
N HIS A 81 5.89 2.38 -0.32
CA HIS A 81 6.31 3.49 0.54
C HIS A 81 7.80 3.42 0.89
N TRP A 82 8.28 2.27 1.35
CA TRP A 82 9.70 2.07 1.68
C TRP A 82 10.63 2.12 0.48
N SER A 83 10.14 1.73 -0.69
CA SER A 83 10.87 1.86 -1.95
C SER A 83 10.85 3.30 -2.50
N GLY A 84 10.02 4.18 -1.95
CA GLY A 84 9.93 5.60 -2.31
C GLY A 84 9.07 5.87 -3.54
N LEU A 85 8.10 5.00 -3.84
CA LEU A 85 7.22 5.15 -5.00
C LEU A 85 6.03 6.11 -4.76
N PHE A 86 5.78 6.48 -3.49
CA PHE A 86 4.74 7.43 -3.10
C PHE A 86 5.35 8.61 -2.30
N PRO A 87 6.01 9.57 -2.96
CA PRO A 87 6.67 10.68 -2.25
C PRO A 87 5.66 11.63 -1.57
N THR A 88 4.48 11.81 -2.18
CA THR A 88 3.44 12.77 -1.73
C THR A 88 2.31 12.11 -0.95
N LEU A 89 1.94 10.86 -1.28
CA LEU A 89 0.85 10.12 -0.65
C LEU A 89 1.38 9.33 0.53
N LYS A 90 1.59 9.97 1.68
CA LYS A 90 2.10 9.28 2.88
C LYS A 90 1.53 9.91 4.16
N PRO A 91 1.40 9.11 5.25
CA PRO A 91 1.06 9.66 6.55
C PRO A 91 2.13 10.66 6.99
N ASN A 92 1.72 11.69 7.75
CA ASN A 92 2.63 12.74 8.23
C ASN A 92 3.81 12.16 9.03
N ASP A 93 3.57 11.12 9.81
CA ASP A 93 4.56 10.49 10.69
C ASP A 93 5.43 9.43 9.96
N PHE A 94 5.35 9.36 8.63
CA PHE A 94 6.09 8.38 7.85
C PHE A 94 7.49 8.91 7.44
N ASP A 95 8.54 8.42 8.11
CA ASP A 95 9.93 8.73 7.81
C ASP A 95 10.33 8.28 6.39
N TYR A 96 10.24 9.19 5.42
CA TYR A 96 10.68 8.96 4.05
C TYR A 96 12.21 8.87 3.94
N LYS A 97 12.73 8.28 2.85
CA LYS A 97 14.16 8.02 2.59
C LYS A 97 15.10 9.18 2.91
N GLU A 98 14.74 10.42 2.58
CA GLU A 98 15.61 11.59 2.83
C GLU A 98 15.71 11.96 4.31
N ALA A 99 14.64 11.78 5.08
CA ALA A 99 14.63 11.97 6.54
C ALA A 99 15.08 10.70 7.29
N SER A 100 15.09 9.55 6.60
CA SER A 100 15.37 8.24 7.18
C SER A 100 16.86 8.06 7.48
N GLU A 101 17.18 7.86 8.75
CA GLU A 101 18.54 7.58 9.19
C GLU A 101 18.99 6.13 8.92
N GLY A 102 20.31 5.92 8.92
CA GLY A 102 20.91 4.59 8.89
C GLY A 102 20.62 3.81 7.60
N TYR A 103 20.15 2.57 7.75
CA TYR A 103 19.91 1.68 6.60
C TYR A 103 18.64 2.03 5.82
N LYS A 104 17.72 2.80 6.41
CA LYS A 104 16.41 3.12 5.82
C LYS A 104 16.51 4.03 4.59
N LYS A 105 17.62 4.78 4.45
CA LYS A 105 17.91 5.65 3.29
C LYS A 105 18.19 4.89 2.00
N TYR A 106 18.62 3.63 2.07
CA TYR A 106 19.00 2.87 0.90
C TYR A 106 17.79 2.40 0.09
N ASN A 107 17.98 2.23 -1.22
CA ASN A 107 16.95 1.70 -2.10
C ASN A 107 16.59 0.26 -1.71
N ARG A 108 15.30 0.03 -1.42
CA ARG A 108 14.74 -1.28 -1.12
C ARG A 108 13.95 -1.79 -2.32
N TYR A 109 14.15 -3.05 -2.67
CA TYR A 109 13.44 -3.75 -3.74
C TYR A 109 12.93 -5.08 -3.22
N TRP A 110 11.73 -5.45 -3.66
CA TRP A 110 11.01 -6.63 -3.19
C TRP A 110 10.69 -7.52 -4.39
N LYS A 111 10.83 -8.83 -4.24
CA LYS A 111 10.40 -9.83 -5.22
C LYS A 111 8.99 -10.31 -4.93
N SER A 112 8.62 -10.42 -3.66
CA SER A 112 7.31 -10.89 -3.20
C SER A 112 6.71 -9.96 -2.15
N HIS A 113 5.37 -9.93 -2.07
CA HIS A 113 4.65 -9.27 -0.99
C HIS A 113 4.98 -9.85 0.41
N THR A 114 5.59 -11.06 0.47
CA THR A 114 6.04 -11.70 1.71
C THR A 114 7.46 -11.36 2.10
N ASP A 115 8.23 -10.70 1.23
CA ASP A 115 9.67 -10.49 1.44
C ASP A 115 9.98 -9.67 2.69
N MET A 116 9.05 -8.83 3.14
CA MET A 116 9.14 -8.10 4.41
C MET A 116 9.32 -9.03 5.62
N TYR A 117 8.79 -10.24 5.55
CA TYR A 117 8.94 -11.26 6.60
C TYR A 117 10.00 -12.31 6.26
N SER A 118 10.54 -12.28 5.04
CA SER A 118 11.54 -13.24 4.60
C SER A 118 12.84 -13.04 5.40
N LYS A 119 13.33 -14.12 6.00
CA LYS A 119 14.64 -14.13 6.64
C LYS A 119 15.65 -14.60 5.60
N LYS A 120 16.56 -13.71 5.19
CA LYS A 120 17.74 -14.11 4.42
C LYS A 120 18.89 -14.33 5.39
N ILE A 121 19.26 -15.59 5.60
CA ILE A 121 20.50 -15.93 6.29
C ILE A 121 21.63 -15.51 5.36
N THR A 122 22.40 -14.50 5.77
CA THR A 122 23.59 -14.10 5.02
C THR A 122 24.79 -14.77 5.68
N VAL A 123 25.30 -15.84 5.08
CA VAL A 123 26.52 -16.51 5.57
C VAL A 123 27.71 -15.75 5.01
N LYS A 124 28.44 -15.04 5.88
CA LYS A 124 29.77 -14.52 5.56
C LYS A 124 30.81 -15.48 6.17
N PRO A 125 31.70 -16.07 5.36
CA PRO A 125 32.74 -16.97 5.88
C PRO A 125 33.56 -16.25 6.97
N GLY A 126 33.71 -16.88 8.14
CA GLY A 126 34.50 -16.34 9.25
C GLY A 126 33.83 -15.27 10.13
N SER A 127 32.51 -15.11 10.10
CA SER A 127 31.80 -14.15 10.98
C SER A 127 30.58 -14.75 11.68
N PHE A 128 30.15 -14.13 12.78
CA PHE A 128 28.94 -14.51 13.53
C PHE A 128 27.66 -14.31 12.72
N TYR A 129 26.69 -15.21 12.89
CA TYR A 129 25.38 -15.13 12.25
C TYR A 129 24.55 -13.95 12.78
N TYR A 130 23.92 -13.17 11.91
CA TYR A 130 22.84 -12.26 12.32
C TYR A 130 21.68 -12.30 11.33
N ILE A 131 20.45 -12.21 11.86
CA ILE A 131 19.22 -12.12 11.07
C ILE A 131 18.89 -10.63 10.91
N LYS A 132 19.03 -10.09 9.69
CA LYS A 132 18.50 -8.75 9.36
C LYS A 132 17.03 -8.88 8.93
N ARG A 133 16.14 -8.19 9.64
CA ARG A 133 14.78 -7.90 9.15
C ARG A 133 14.83 -6.57 8.39
N TYR A 134 14.28 -6.52 7.18
CA TYR A 134 14.24 -5.32 6.33
C TYR A 134 12.95 -4.52 6.51
#